data_AF-A0A815AS35-F1
#
_entry.id   AF-A0A815AS35-F1
#
_cell.length_a   1.000
_cell.length_b   1.000
_cell.length_c   1.000
_cell.angle_alpha   90.00
_cell.angle_beta   90.00
_cell.angle_gamma   90.00
#
_symmetry.space_group_name_H-M   'P 1'
#
loop_
_entity.id
_entity.type
_entity.pdbx_description
1 polymer ?
#
loop_
_entity_poly.entity_id
_entity_poly.type
_entity_poly.pdbx_seq_one_letter_code
_entity_poly.pdbx_strand_id
1 'polypeptide(L)'
;MVDHFMTLLNHLNLDKFFIVGHDCGMKPASRIALYEPERTLGLVLLSAAYMPPSIFDLDQAIANSAAYCGYDALGYWKFFDSDDASTIIEYSLESFIDLVYASNTTLFKTEFSPTGKMRQ
;
A
#
# COMPACT_ATOMS: atom_id res chain seq x y z
N MET A 1 5.55 -12.32 -1.87
CA MET A 1 4.23 -11.71 -1.57
C MET A 1 3.15 -12.78 -1.42
N VAL A 2 2.76 -13.50 -2.49
CA VAL A 2 1.75 -14.59 -2.40
C VAL A 2 2.19 -15.68 -1.41
N ASP A 3 3.46 -16.07 -1.46
CA ASP A 3 4.01 -17.09 -0.55
C ASP A 3 3.85 -16.70 0.92
N HIS A 4 4.06 -15.43 1.28
CA HIS A 4 3.89 -14.96 2.66
C HIS A 4 2.44 -15.11 3.13
N PHE A 5 1.46 -14.80 2.25
CA PHE A 5 0.05 -15.03 2.55
C PHE A 5 -0.24 -16.52 2.68
N MET A 6 0.29 -17.36 1.80
CA MET A 6 0.07 -18.81 1.89
C MET A 6 0.68 -19.42 3.14
N THR A 7 1.87 -18.99 3.54
CA THR A 7 2.50 -19.39 4.81
C THR A 7 1.60 -19.03 6.00
N LEU A 8 1.04 -17.81 6.03
CA LEU A 8 0.13 -17.39 7.08
C LEU A 8 -1.15 -18.25 7.10
N LEU A 9 -1.79 -18.46 5.95
CA LEU A 9 -3.02 -19.25 5.87
C LEU A 9 -2.78 -20.72 6.26
N ASN A 10 -1.64 -21.29 5.86
CA ASN A 10 -1.25 -22.63 6.25
C ASN A 10 -1.02 -22.73 7.76
N HIS A 11 -0.36 -21.73 8.36
CA HIS A 11 -0.17 -21.66 9.82
C HIS A 11 -1.51 -21.59 10.56
N LEU A 12 -2.49 -20.89 9.99
CA LEU A 12 -3.86 -20.79 10.52
C LEU A 12 -4.76 -22.00 10.17
N ASN A 13 -4.25 -23.00 9.45
CA ASN A 13 -5.00 -24.15 8.93
C ASN A 13 -6.23 -23.75 8.08
N LEU A 14 -6.12 -22.66 7.31
CA LEU A 14 -7.16 -22.18 6.40
C LEU A 14 -6.86 -22.65 4.98
N ASP A 15 -7.56 -23.69 4.54
CA ASP A 15 -7.36 -24.28 3.22
C ASP A 15 -7.99 -23.45 2.09
N LYS A 16 -9.23 -22.97 2.30
CA LYS A 16 -9.99 -22.20 1.31
C LYS A 16 -10.43 -20.84 1.84
N PHE A 17 -10.45 -19.82 0.99
CA PHE A 17 -10.70 -18.44 1.40
C PHE A 17 -11.35 -17.59 0.31
N PHE A 18 -12.08 -16.56 0.73
CA PHE A 18 -12.42 -15.42 -0.13
C PHE A 18 -11.37 -14.34 0.05
N ILE A 19 -10.98 -13.68 -1.04
CA ILE A 19 -10.02 -12.58 -0.98
C ILE A 19 -10.64 -11.28 -1.47
N VAL A 20 -10.47 -10.22 -0.67
CA VAL A 20 -11.00 -8.89 -0.95
C VAL A 20 -9.82 -7.92 -1.04
N GLY A 21 -9.64 -7.32 -2.21
CA GLY A 21 -8.65 -6.27 -2.44
C GLY A 21 -9.34 -4.91 -2.58
N HIS A 22 -8.97 -3.97 -1.72
CA HIS A 22 -9.26 -2.54 -1.90
C HIS A 22 -8.07 -1.86 -2.60
N ASP A 23 -8.13 -0.56 -2.92
CA ASP A 23 -7.02 0.30 -3.39
C ASP A 23 -5.62 -0.23 -3.02
N CYS A 24 -4.57 -0.16 -3.84
CA CYS A 24 -3.29 -0.89 -3.75
C CYS A 24 -3.33 -2.43 -3.48
N GLY A 25 -4.23 -2.94 -2.63
CA GLY A 25 -4.46 -4.33 -2.26
C GLY A 25 -5.12 -5.17 -3.35
N MET A 26 -5.71 -4.55 -4.38
CA MET A 26 -6.17 -5.24 -5.58
C MET A 26 -5.03 -6.01 -6.27
N LYS A 27 -3.78 -5.49 -6.22
CA LYS A 27 -2.60 -6.13 -6.82
C LYS A 27 -2.25 -7.46 -6.15
N PRO A 28 -2.01 -7.53 -4.82
CA PRO A 28 -1.84 -8.80 -4.13
C PRO A 28 -3.06 -9.72 -4.27
N ALA A 29 -4.28 -9.18 -4.12
CA ALA A 29 -5.50 -9.98 -4.18
C ALA A 29 -5.66 -10.70 -5.52
N SER A 30 -5.45 -9.98 -6.62
CA SER A 30 -5.48 -10.54 -7.97
C SER A 30 -4.41 -11.61 -8.17
N ARG A 31 -3.19 -11.38 -7.68
CA ARG A 31 -2.09 -12.34 -7.79
C ARG A 31 -2.38 -13.61 -7.02
N ILE A 32 -2.84 -13.51 -5.77
CA ILE A 32 -3.20 -14.67 -4.94
C ILE A 32 -4.29 -15.49 -5.63
N ALA A 33 -5.36 -14.85 -6.10
CA ALA A 33 -6.44 -15.56 -6.79
C ALA A 33 -5.97 -16.31 -8.05
N LEU A 34 -4.97 -15.76 -8.77
CA LEU A 34 -4.41 -16.38 -9.97
C LEU A 34 -3.41 -17.50 -9.68
N TYR A 35 -2.61 -17.38 -8.62
CA TYR A 35 -1.61 -18.38 -8.24
C TYR A 35 -2.21 -19.54 -7.43
N GLU A 36 -3.28 -19.28 -6.68
CA GLU A 36 -3.91 -20.23 -5.76
C GLU A 36 -5.40 -20.43 -6.10
N PRO A 37 -5.75 -20.76 -7.36
CA PRO A 37 -7.15 -20.83 -7.80
C PRO A 37 -7.92 -21.95 -7.10
N GLU A 38 -7.27 -23.05 -6.70
CA GLU A 38 -7.93 -24.17 -6.01
C GLU A 38 -8.34 -23.83 -4.57
N ARG A 39 -7.63 -22.87 -3.96
CA ARG A 39 -7.86 -22.40 -2.60
C ARG A 39 -8.74 -21.14 -2.56
N THR A 40 -8.84 -20.41 -3.66
CA THR A 40 -9.60 -19.16 -3.74
C THR A 40 -11.07 -19.42 -4.10
N LEU A 41 -11.98 -19.24 -3.14
CA LEU A 41 -13.43 -19.38 -3.33
C LEU A 41 -14.06 -18.20 -4.07
N GLY A 42 -13.42 -17.04 -4.04
CA GLY A 42 -13.88 -15.86 -4.75
C GLY A 42 -12.94 -14.67 -4.56
N LEU A 43 -12.95 -13.78 -5.55
CA LEU A 43 -12.17 -12.54 -5.60
C LEU A 43 -13.13 -11.35 -5.66
N VAL A 44 -12.96 -10.40 -4.75
CA VAL A 44 -13.63 -9.11 -4.79
C VAL A 44 -12.59 -8.01 -4.94
N LEU A 45 -12.75 -7.16 -5.95
CA LEU A 45 -11.89 -6.00 -6.18
C LEU A 45 -12.72 -4.72 -6.00
N LEU A 46 -12.26 -3.84 -5.11
CA LEU A 46 -12.91 -2.57 -4.78
C LEU A 46 -11.97 -1.41 -5.13
N SER A 47 -12.54 -0.32 -5.62
CA SER A 47 -11.85 0.94 -5.98
C SER A 47 -10.89 0.87 -7.19
N ALA A 48 -10.52 -0.32 -7.66
CA ALA A 48 -9.81 -0.52 -8.93
C ALA A 48 -10.06 -1.89 -9.55
N ALA A 49 -9.84 -2.00 -10.86
CA ALA A 49 -9.96 -3.24 -11.61
C ALA A 49 -8.69 -4.11 -11.51
N TYR A 50 -8.76 -5.31 -12.08
CA TYR A 50 -7.61 -6.18 -12.28
C TYR A 50 -6.50 -5.46 -13.08
N MET A 51 -5.26 -5.61 -12.63
CA MET A 51 -4.07 -5.18 -13.36
C MET A 51 -3.14 -6.37 -13.59
N PRO A 52 -2.71 -6.63 -14.83
CA PRO A 52 -1.70 -7.64 -15.12
C PRO A 52 -0.43 -7.42 -14.29
N PRO A 53 0.27 -8.49 -13.87
CA PRO A 53 1.55 -8.36 -13.19
C PRO A 53 2.54 -7.57 -14.04
N SER A 54 3.11 -6.52 -13.45
CA SER A 54 4.22 -5.76 -14.01
C SER A 54 5.31 -5.59 -12.95
N ILE A 55 6.51 -5.24 -13.40
CA ILE A 55 7.53 -4.66 -12.51
C ILE A 55 6.97 -3.34 -12.00
N PHE A 56 7.06 -3.12 -10.70
CA PHE A 56 6.67 -1.87 -10.07
C PHE A 56 7.92 -1.05 -9.81
N ASP A 57 7.94 0.16 -10.33
CA ASP A 57 8.99 1.15 -10.11
C ASP A 57 8.37 2.30 -9.32
N LEU A 58 8.84 2.49 -8.08
CA LEU A 58 8.31 3.50 -7.18
C LEU A 58 8.68 4.92 -7.65
N ASP A 59 9.88 5.12 -8.17
CA ASP A 59 10.33 6.43 -8.66
C ASP A 59 9.50 6.87 -9.86
N GLN A 60 9.25 5.95 -10.79
CA GLN A 60 8.37 6.23 -11.92
C GLN A 60 6.92 6.49 -11.47
N ALA A 61 6.41 5.76 -10.48
CA ALA A 61 5.08 5.98 -9.93
C ALA A 61 4.95 7.36 -9.28
N ILE A 62 5.97 7.80 -8.53
CA ILE A 62 6.03 9.14 -7.92
C ILE A 62 6.07 10.21 -9.01
N ALA A 63 6.93 10.06 -10.03
CA ALA A 63 7.03 11.00 -11.14
C ALA A 63 5.69 11.14 -11.90
N ASN A 64 5.02 10.01 -12.17
CA ASN A 64 3.70 10.01 -12.80
C ASN A 64 2.65 10.71 -11.92
N SER A 65 2.70 10.46 -10.61
CA SER A 65 1.79 11.11 -9.66
C SER A 65 2.00 12.62 -9.59
N ALA A 66 3.26 13.08 -9.65
CA ALA A 66 3.60 14.50 -9.69
C ALA A 66 3.12 15.17 -10.97
N ALA A 67 3.31 14.52 -12.11
CA ALA A 67 2.82 15.02 -13.41
C ALA A 67 1.29 15.18 -13.44
N TYR A 68 0.55 14.28 -12.78
CA TYR A 68 -0.91 14.30 -12.76
C TYR A 68 -1.50 15.19 -11.66
N CYS A 69 -0.93 15.17 -10.45
CA CYS A 69 -1.48 15.84 -9.27
C CYS A 69 -0.84 17.21 -8.98
N GLY A 70 0.32 17.52 -9.56
CA GLY A 70 1.09 18.73 -9.29
C GLY A 70 1.98 18.66 -8.03
N TYR A 71 2.08 17.49 -7.39
CA TYR A 71 2.94 17.19 -6.25
C TYR A 71 3.17 15.67 -6.18
N ASP A 72 4.23 15.24 -5.48
CA ASP A 72 4.57 13.83 -5.28
C ASP A 72 3.51 13.10 -4.44
N ALA A 73 2.36 12.77 -5.01
CA ALA A 73 1.23 12.21 -4.28
C ALA A 73 1.55 10.84 -3.65
N LEU A 74 2.49 10.09 -4.23
CA LEU A 74 2.99 8.81 -3.73
C LEU A 74 4.37 8.90 -3.05
N GLY A 75 4.92 10.11 -2.84
CA GLY A 75 6.28 10.29 -2.31
C GLY A 75 6.47 9.65 -0.92
N TYR A 76 5.42 9.66 -0.11
CA TYR A 76 5.37 9.06 1.23
C TYR A 76 5.65 7.56 1.25
N TRP A 77 5.48 6.85 0.13
CA TRP A 77 5.83 5.43 0.04
C TRP A 77 7.34 5.21 0.24
N LYS A 78 8.20 6.17 -0.13
CA LYS A 78 9.63 6.08 0.17
C LYS A 78 9.93 6.15 1.67
N PHE A 79 9.10 6.85 2.44
CA PHE A 79 9.23 6.83 3.89
C PHE A 79 8.82 5.47 4.43
N PHE A 80 7.68 4.92 4.01
CA PHE A 80 7.25 3.60 4.51
C PHE A 80 8.11 2.42 4.03
N ASP A 81 8.84 2.57 2.92
CA ASP A 81 9.77 1.56 2.41
C ASP A 81 11.14 1.59 3.10
N SER A 82 11.41 2.57 3.99
CA SER A 82 12.71 2.68 4.65
C SER A 82 12.80 1.89 5.97
N ASP A 83 13.98 1.36 6.25
CA ASP A 83 14.25 0.52 7.44
C ASP A 83 14.03 1.23 8.78
N ASP A 84 14.14 2.57 8.80
CA ASP A 84 14.03 3.41 9.99
C ASP A 84 12.63 4.02 10.21
N ALA A 85 11.68 3.75 9.31
CA ALA A 85 10.35 4.38 9.33
C ALA A 85 9.59 4.09 10.62
N SER A 86 9.58 2.83 11.07
CA SER A 86 8.90 2.42 12.31
C SER A 86 9.48 3.14 13.52
N THR A 87 10.81 3.23 13.61
CA THR A 87 11.50 3.94 14.70
C THR A 87 11.12 5.43 14.74
N ILE A 88 11.07 6.09 13.57
CA ILE A 88 10.67 7.49 13.47
C ILE A 88 9.21 7.68 13.89
N ILE A 89 8.30 6.82 13.41
CA ILE A 89 6.87 6.87 13.77
C ILE A 89 6.68 6.65 15.27
N GLU A 90 7.37 5.68 15.87
CA GLU A 90 7.27 5.39 17.30
C GLU A 90 7.78 6.56 18.15
N TYR A 91 8.87 7.19 17.74
CA TYR A 91 9.42 8.35 18.43
C TYR A 91 8.53 9.60 18.32
N SER A 92 7.82 9.76 17.20
CA SER A 92 6.98 10.93 16.90
C SER A 92 5.52 10.55 16.63
N LEU A 93 4.98 9.64 17.45
CA LEU A 93 3.66 9.04 17.23
C LEU A 93 2.53 10.06 17.18
N GLU A 94 2.53 11.05 18.08
CA GLU A 94 1.49 12.09 18.11
C GLU A 94 1.47 12.88 16.80
N SER A 95 2.64 13.37 16.34
CA SER A 95 2.76 14.09 15.07
C SER A 95 2.34 13.24 13.87
N PHE A 96 2.71 11.95 13.87
CA PHE A 96 2.30 11.04 12.80
C PHE A 96 0.78 10.86 12.76
N ILE A 97 0.13 10.67 13.91
CA ILE A 97 -1.32 10.54 14.01
C ILE A 97 -2.02 11.83 13.59
N ASP A 98 -1.54 12.98 14.04
CA ASP A 98 -2.08 14.29 13.64
C ASP A 98 -1.99 14.51 12.13
N LEU A 99 -0.92 14.04 11.50
CA LEU A 99 -0.73 14.14 10.05
C LEU A 99 -1.63 13.16 9.28
N VAL A 100 -1.72 11.90 9.71
CA VAL A 100 -2.54 10.85 9.06
C VAL A 100 -4.04 11.12 9.21
N TYR A 101 -4.45 11.72 10.33
CA TYR A 101 -5.84 12.06 10.62
C TYR A 101 -6.07 13.58 10.61
N ALA A 102 -5.28 14.31 9.82
CA ALA A 102 -5.37 15.76 9.73
C ALA A 102 -6.78 16.21 9.36
N SER A 103 -7.39 17.05 10.21
CA SER A 103 -8.68 17.69 9.90
C SER A 103 -8.59 18.58 8.66
N ASN A 104 -7.42 19.18 8.43
CA ASN A 104 -7.11 19.91 7.22
C ASN A 104 -6.42 19.00 6.19
N THR A 105 -7.20 18.48 5.24
CA THR A 105 -6.70 17.58 4.20
C THR A 105 -5.71 18.22 3.22
N THR A 106 -5.53 19.56 3.22
CA THR A 106 -4.48 20.18 2.40
C THR A 106 -3.09 19.79 2.87
N LEU A 107 -2.92 19.44 4.15
CA LEU A 107 -1.66 18.95 4.71
C LEU A 107 -1.19 17.68 4.02
N PHE A 108 -2.10 16.92 3.38
CA PHE A 108 -1.68 15.73 2.65
C PHE A 108 -0.81 16.10 1.45
N LYS A 109 -1.10 17.24 0.81
CA LYS A 109 -0.36 17.70 -0.37
C LYS A 109 0.98 18.33 -0.03
N THR A 110 1.16 18.82 1.21
CA THR A 110 2.33 19.61 1.60
C THR A 110 3.24 18.91 2.59
N GLU A 111 2.68 18.11 3.51
CA GLU A 111 3.43 17.48 4.62
C GLU A 111 3.35 15.95 4.63
N PHE A 112 2.26 15.32 4.17
CA PHE A 112 2.16 13.86 4.15
C PHE A 112 2.77 13.26 2.88
N SER A 113 2.17 13.53 1.72
CA SER A 113 2.50 12.87 0.47
C SER A 113 3.90 13.20 -0.06
N PRO A 114 4.40 14.45 -0.02
CA PRO A 114 5.63 14.76 -0.72
C PRO A 114 6.85 14.02 -0.19
N THR A 115 7.76 13.66 -1.10
CA THR A 115 8.94 12.87 -0.77
C THR A 115 9.77 13.54 0.33
N GLY A 116 10.03 12.80 1.41
CA GLY A 116 10.86 13.24 2.53
C GLY A 116 10.17 14.13 3.56
N LYS A 117 8.92 14.55 3.34
CA LYS A 117 8.20 15.44 4.28
C LYS A 117 7.81 14.76 5.59
N MET A 118 7.43 13.49 5.54
CA MET A 118 7.13 12.68 6.72
C MET A 118 8.29 12.47 7.72
N ARG A 119 9.51 12.88 7.35
CA ARG A 119 10.69 12.79 8.22
C ARG A 119 10.96 14.07 9.03
N GLN A 120 10.23 15.15 8.73
CA GLN A 120 10.39 16.47 9.37
C GLN A 120 9.40 16.61 10.53
#